data_AF-A0AAC9JIY0-F1
#
_entry.id   AF-A0AAC9JIY0-F1
#
_cell.length_a   1.000
_cell.length_b   1.000
_cell.length_c   1.000
_cell.angle_alpha   90.00
_cell.angle_beta   90.00
_cell.angle_gamma   90.00
#
_symmetry.space_group_name_H-M   'P 1'
#
loop_
_entity.id
_entity.type
_entity.pdbx_description
1 polymer ?
#
loop_
_entity_poly.entity_id
_entity_poly.type
_entity_poly.pdbx_seq_one_letter_code
_entity_poly.pdbx_strand_id
1 'polypeptide(L)'
;MVFVRKTLALRSMPSLAKRWQDAKQTAFPCLFPLGYFYVLVKSKKGEEMNYIERAIETSMRHVCISAPSDPAARGLVRENAVIAITGAFSVSSKTVIQRHLDLNRESVNKLINRLKKKGVISVHPTFANTDRSFITLTSFGIREAELLLNRELNLRSDVSRVNERNLIHDLSVQLIVLKLAKAKKISGFATERDLAIQLEHRGNDPRLVDALVVDANTGSKIAIEMEASNSKNKNNGDIRRRILTKYLEELESNDGLYEFVHMYSHRQRFLTQIEKAHTRIFDSRSSPFSSSQQRLLLDSIKFKSSECSLIYELMFNSKRQLSDENGAATNKMNYIEQLAELEKLAKNTQDRVIEIRLNGFRDAGKALGILE
;
A
#
# COMPACT_ATOMS: atom_id res chain seq x y z
N MET A 1 -46.48 -44.07 29.20
CA MET A 1 -45.71 -44.38 27.98
C MET A 1 -44.35 -43.71 28.13
N VAL A 2 -43.33 -44.51 28.44
CA VAL A 2 -41.99 -44.06 28.86
C VAL A 2 -41.10 -44.01 27.62
N PHE A 3 -40.48 -42.85 27.33
CA PHE A 3 -39.44 -42.75 26.32
C PHE A 3 -38.06 -42.70 26.97
N VAL A 4 -37.26 -43.70 26.60
CA VAL A 4 -35.94 -44.05 27.11
C VAL A 4 -34.87 -43.17 26.46
N ARG A 5 -34.00 -42.57 27.30
CA ARG A 5 -32.71 -42.00 26.89
C ARG A 5 -31.75 -43.12 26.48
N LYS A 6 -31.19 -43.06 25.28
CA LYS A 6 -29.98 -43.81 24.91
C LYS A 6 -28.81 -42.85 24.71
N THR A 7 -27.88 -42.92 25.65
CA THR A 7 -26.50 -42.45 25.59
C THR A 7 -25.73 -43.30 24.57
N LEU A 8 -24.99 -42.66 23.66
CA LEU A 8 -23.98 -43.33 22.82
C LEU A 8 -22.64 -42.62 23.02
N ALA A 9 -21.65 -43.42 23.39
CA ALA A 9 -20.36 -43.03 23.91
C ALA A 9 -19.47 -42.34 22.87
N LEU A 10 -18.78 -41.27 23.30
CA LEU A 10 -17.66 -40.66 22.59
C LEU A 10 -16.51 -41.68 22.45
N ARG A 11 -16.22 -42.10 21.20
CA ARG A 11 -14.91 -42.65 20.83
C ARG A 11 -13.99 -41.48 20.51
N SER A 12 -12.84 -41.44 21.17
CA SER A 12 -11.76 -40.47 21.00
C SER A 12 -11.29 -40.38 19.55
N MET A 13 -11.47 -39.22 18.92
CA MET A 13 -10.78 -38.88 17.67
C MET A 13 -9.35 -38.39 17.98
N PRO A 14 -8.32 -38.86 17.27
CA PRO A 14 -6.96 -38.31 17.40
C PRO A 14 -6.92 -36.86 16.92
N SER A 15 -6.12 -36.04 17.59
CA SER A 15 -5.96 -34.61 17.30
C SER A 15 -5.42 -34.35 15.88
N LEU A 16 -5.87 -33.25 15.28
CA LEU A 16 -5.43 -32.70 13.99
C LEU A 16 -3.90 -32.54 13.87
N ALA A 17 -3.18 -32.52 14.99
CA ALA A 17 -1.73 -32.46 15.04
C ALA A 17 -1.05 -33.72 14.45
N LYS A 18 -1.67 -34.90 14.55
CA LYS A 18 -1.06 -36.16 14.05
C LYS A 18 -1.14 -36.28 12.53
N ARG A 19 -2.18 -35.73 11.90
CA ARG A 19 -2.33 -35.69 10.43
C ARG A 19 -1.30 -34.80 9.72
N TRP A 20 -0.73 -33.82 10.42
CA TRP A 20 0.33 -32.94 9.88
C TRP A 20 1.72 -33.56 9.93
N GLN A 21 1.97 -34.53 10.83
CA GLN A 21 3.27 -35.22 10.91
C GLN A 21 3.41 -36.31 9.84
N ASP A 22 2.32 -37.03 9.54
CA ASP A 22 2.35 -38.12 8.55
C ASP A 22 2.47 -37.61 7.09
N ALA A 23 2.05 -36.36 6.83
CA ALA A 23 2.19 -35.72 5.51
C ALA A 23 3.64 -35.27 5.18
N LYS A 24 4.57 -35.33 6.15
CA LYS A 24 6.00 -35.00 5.92
C LYS A 24 6.83 -36.18 5.41
N GLN A 25 6.30 -37.41 5.39
CA GLN A 25 7.08 -38.61 5.04
C GLN A 25 6.84 -39.16 3.62
N THR A 26 5.93 -38.58 2.83
CA THR A 26 5.62 -39.07 1.47
C THR A 26 5.52 -37.93 0.46
N ALA A 27 6.65 -37.33 0.11
CA ALA A 27 6.80 -36.61 -1.16
C ALA A 27 8.22 -36.78 -1.70
N PHE A 28 8.33 -37.50 -2.81
CA PHE A 28 9.54 -37.68 -3.62
C PHE A 28 10.06 -36.32 -4.17
N PRO A 29 11.37 -36.18 -4.43
CA PRO A 29 12.00 -34.90 -4.72
C PRO A 29 11.85 -34.53 -6.20
N CYS A 30 11.24 -33.38 -6.48
CA CYS A 30 11.47 -32.66 -7.72
C CYS A 30 12.57 -31.61 -7.46
N LEU A 31 13.74 -31.83 -8.07
CA LEU A 31 14.86 -30.91 -8.10
C LEU A 31 14.46 -29.57 -8.74
N PHE A 32 14.44 -28.50 -7.94
CA PHE A 32 14.53 -27.12 -8.42
C PHE A 32 15.67 -26.42 -7.67
N PRO A 33 16.66 -25.81 -8.35
CA PRO A 33 17.75 -25.12 -7.70
C PRO A 33 17.38 -23.64 -7.55
N LEU A 34 16.88 -23.23 -6.39
CA LEU A 34 16.85 -21.82 -6.00
C LEU A 34 17.32 -21.72 -4.55
N GLY A 35 18.63 -21.49 -4.41
CA GLY A 35 19.23 -21.09 -3.15
C GLY A 35 18.75 -19.69 -2.77
N TYR A 36 17.66 -19.63 -2.01
CA TYR A 36 17.32 -18.44 -1.24
C TYR A 36 17.96 -18.57 0.13
N PHE A 37 18.99 -17.75 0.37
CA PHE A 37 19.55 -17.57 1.70
C PHE A 37 18.51 -16.86 2.57
N TYR A 38 17.99 -17.58 3.56
CA TYR A 38 17.10 -17.04 4.58
C TYR A 38 17.90 -16.18 5.56
N VAL A 39 17.52 -14.92 5.71
CA VAL A 39 17.82 -14.15 6.93
C VAL A 39 16.58 -14.23 7.81
N LEU A 40 16.55 -15.22 8.71
CA LEU A 40 15.64 -15.22 9.85
C LEU A 40 16.05 -14.05 10.74
N VAL A 41 15.34 -12.93 10.63
CA VAL A 41 15.42 -11.86 11.62
C VAL A 41 14.87 -12.42 12.93
N LYS A 42 15.77 -12.86 13.81
CA LYS A 42 15.41 -13.17 15.20
C LYS A 42 14.97 -11.87 15.87
N SER A 43 13.67 -11.71 16.06
CA SER A 43 13.11 -10.71 16.97
C SER A 43 13.70 -10.91 18.37
N LYS A 44 14.08 -9.81 19.02
CA LYS A 44 14.51 -9.81 20.42
C LYS A 44 13.37 -10.39 21.28
N LYS A 45 13.73 -11.31 22.17
CA LYS A 45 12.84 -11.96 23.16
C LYS A 45 11.87 -10.95 23.79
N GLY A 46 10.56 -11.22 23.73
CA GLY A 46 9.64 -10.85 24.81
C GLY A 46 8.28 -10.30 24.43
N GLU A 47 8.12 -9.60 23.32
CA GLU A 47 6.84 -8.96 22.96
C GLU A 47 6.31 -9.51 21.64
N GLU A 48 5.11 -10.07 21.69
CA GLU A 48 4.36 -10.48 20.51
C GLU A 48 3.95 -9.19 19.77
N MET A 49 4.77 -8.77 18.82
CA MET A 49 4.54 -7.54 18.04
C MET A 49 3.13 -7.55 17.45
N ASN A 50 2.36 -6.50 17.74
CA ASN A 50 0.98 -6.42 17.28
C ASN A 50 0.92 -6.27 15.75
N TYR A 51 -0.24 -6.58 15.16
CA TYR A 51 -0.39 -6.65 13.71
C TYR A 51 -0.04 -5.32 13.01
N ILE A 52 -0.43 -4.19 13.60
CA ILE A 52 -0.15 -2.83 13.11
C ILE A 52 1.34 -2.53 13.15
N GLU A 53 2.06 -2.88 14.23
CA GLU A 53 3.50 -2.72 14.33
C GLU A 53 4.22 -3.53 13.25
N ARG A 54 3.78 -4.77 13.03
CA ARG A 54 4.29 -5.60 11.93
C ARG A 54 4.05 -4.94 10.58
N ALA A 55 2.84 -4.40 10.36
CA ALA A 55 2.51 -3.67 9.15
C ALA A 55 3.42 -2.44 8.96
N ILE A 56 3.60 -1.63 9.99
CA ILE A 56 4.48 -0.45 9.99
C ILE A 56 5.91 -0.86 9.62
N GLU A 57 6.45 -1.89 10.25
CA GLU A 57 7.84 -2.34 10.06
C GLU A 57 8.09 -2.90 8.65
N THR A 58 7.16 -3.69 8.13
CA THR A 58 7.41 -4.45 6.90
C THR A 58 6.95 -3.75 5.63
N SER A 59 5.96 -2.84 5.71
CA SER A 59 5.35 -2.24 4.51
C SER A 59 6.31 -1.37 3.70
N MET A 60 7.41 -0.90 4.30
CA MET A 60 8.40 -0.08 3.60
C MET A 60 9.41 -0.88 2.76
N ARG A 61 9.66 -2.16 3.09
CA ARG A 61 10.77 -2.98 2.54
C ARG A 61 10.75 -3.08 1.01
N HIS A 62 9.56 -3.16 0.43
CA HIS A 62 9.39 -3.33 -1.03
C HIS A 62 8.69 -2.14 -1.70
N VAL A 63 8.29 -1.14 -0.92
CA VAL A 63 7.75 0.11 -1.44
C VAL A 63 8.88 1.09 -1.81
N CYS A 64 9.95 1.13 -1.03
CA CYS A 64 11.12 1.95 -1.37
C CYS A 64 12.03 1.21 -2.36
N ILE A 65 12.13 1.70 -3.59
CA ILE A 65 13.02 1.12 -4.60
C ILE A 65 14.42 1.70 -4.40
N SER A 66 15.37 0.87 -4.01
CA SER A 66 16.80 1.15 -4.27
C SER A 66 17.03 1.04 -5.77
N ALA A 67 17.76 1.99 -6.37
CA ALA A 67 18.07 1.96 -7.80
C ALA A 67 19.23 0.99 -8.06
N PRO A 68 18.98 -0.28 -8.46
CA PRO A 68 20.06 -1.21 -8.68
C PRO A 68 20.77 -0.79 -9.98
N SER A 69 22.10 -0.91 -10.01
CA SER A 69 22.88 -0.70 -11.23
C SER A 69 22.42 -1.63 -12.34
N ASP A 70 22.07 -2.86 -11.96
CA ASP A 70 21.66 -3.95 -12.82
C ASP A 70 20.19 -3.85 -13.33
N PRO A 71 19.97 -3.84 -14.67
CA PRO A 71 18.61 -3.78 -15.24
C PRO A 71 17.66 -4.93 -14.86
N ALA A 72 18.15 -6.15 -14.64
CA ALA A 72 17.32 -7.30 -14.31
C ALA A 72 16.87 -7.22 -12.84
N ALA A 73 17.79 -6.86 -11.94
CA ALA A 73 17.46 -6.55 -10.56
C ALA A 73 16.46 -5.39 -10.46
N ARG A 74 16.60 -4.36 -11.31
CA ARG A 74 15.64 -3.25 -11.39
C ARG A 74 14.24 -3.72 -11.83
N GLY A 75 14.18 -4.66 -12.77
CA GLY A 75 12.93 -5.29 -13.19
C GLY A 75 12.24 -6.03 -12.04
N LEU A 76 12.99 -6.85 -11.31
CA LEU A 76 12.48 -7.61 -10.16
C LEU A 76 12.01 -6.69 -9.02
N VAL A 77 12.79 -5.66 -8.67
CA VAL A 77 12.41 -4.73 -7.60
C VAL A 77 11.13 -3.98 -7.96
N ARG A 78 10.93 -3.60 -9.23
CA ARG A 78 9.68 -2.98 -9.70
C ARG A 78 8.49 -3.93 -9.62
N GLU A 79 8.68 -5.20 -9.97
CA GLU A 79 7.63 -6.22 -9.83
C GLU A 79 7.24 -6.41 -8.36
N ASN A 80 8.24 -6.58 -7.48
CA ASN A 80 8.03 -6.71 -6.03
C ASN A 80 7.33 -5.48 -5.46
N ALA A 81 7.66 -4.27 -5.93
CA ALA A 81 6.99 -3.06 -5.52
C ALA A 81 5.50 -3.05 -5.91
N VAL A 82 5.14 -3.44 -7.15
CA VAL A 82 3.73 -3.52 -7.55
C VAL A 82 2.97 -4.52 -6.69
N ILE A 83 3.57 -5.68 -6.40
CA ILE A 83 2.96 -6.73 -5.58
C ILE A 83 2.76 -6.23 -4.14
N ALA A 84 3.80 -5.66 -3.53
CA ALA A 84 3.75 -5.15 -2.16
C ALA A 84 2.76 -3.98 -2.01
N ILE A 85 2.74 -3.05 -2.97
CA ILE A 85 1.80 -1.92 -2.99
C ILE A 85 0.36 -2.43 -3.12
N THR A 86 0.10 -3.31 -4.09
CA THR A 86 -1.26 -3.85 -4.29
C THR A 86 -1.66 -4.76 -3.12
N GLY A 87 -0.72 -5.45 -2.47
CA GLY A 87 -0.96 -6.26 -1.28
C GLY A 87 -1.35 -5.42 -0.06
N ALA A 88 -0.56 -4.39 0.26
CA ALA A 88 -0.83 -3.53 1.40
C ALA A 88 -2.17 -2.79 1.26
N PHE A 89 -2.49 -2.27 0.07
CA PHE A 89 -3.71 -1.47 -0.16
C PHE A 89 -4.89 -2.29 -0.71
N SER A 90 -4.69 -3.57 -1.05
CA SER A 90 -5.60 -4.47 -1.79
C SER A 90 -5.94 -4.11 -3.23
N VAL A 91 -5.97 -2.81 -3.55
CA VAL A 91 -6.19 -2.29 -4.88
C VAL A 91 -5.10 -1.30 -5.25
N SER A 92 -4.84 -1.15 -6.55
CA SER A 92 -3.98 -0.11 -7.10
C SER A 92 -4.45 0.30 -8.50
N SER A 93 -3.84 1.32 -9.08
CA SER A 93 -4.07 1.76 -10.45
C SER A 93 -2.75 1.96 -11.20
N LYS A 94 -2.82 2.06 -12.54
CA LYS A 94 -1.62 2.30 -13.35
C LYS A 94 -1.03 3.67 -13.04
N THR A 95 -1.86 4.69 -12.83
CA THR A 95 -1.43 6.04 -12.46
C THR A 95 -0.66 6.03 -11.14
N VAL A 96 -1.13 5.30 -10.12
CA VAL A 96 -0.41 5.19 -8.85
C VAL A 96 0.95 4.53 -9.04
N ILE A 97 0.98 3.37 -9.71
CA ILE A 97 2.24 2.64 -9.96
C ILE A 97 3.19 3.48 -10.81
N GLN A 98 2.72 4.11 -11.87
CA GLN A 98 3.51 4.96 -12.75
C GLN A 98 4.19 6.09 -11.95
N ARG A 99 3.42 6.78 -11.11
CA ARG A 99 3.91 7.91 -10.30
C ARG A 99 4.89 7.46 -9.23
N HIS A 100 4.62 6.34 -8.57
CA HIS A 100 5.50 5.83 -7.52
C HIS A 100 6.85 5.37 -8.10
N LEU A 101 6.82 4.58 -9.17
CA LEU A 101 8.00 3.96 -9.77
C LEU A 101 8.76 4.86 -10.78
N ASP A 102 8.32 6.12 -11.00
CA ASP A 102 8.81 7.04 -12.04
C ASP A 102 8.92 6.38 -13.42
N LEU A 103 7.84 5.71 -13.83
CA LEU A 103 7.79 5.05 -15.13
C LEU A 103 7.12 5.96 -16.15
N ASN A 104 7.58 5.84 -17.40
CA ASN A 104 6.78 6.32 -18.53
C ASN A 104 5.59 5.37 -18.76
N ARG A 105 4.61 5.83 -19.55
CA ARG A 105 3.36 5.11 -19.83
C ARG A 105 3.61 3.73 -20.44
N GLU A 106 4.57 3.64 -21.36
CA GLU A 106 4.89 2.38 -22.01
C GLU A 106 5.47 1.36 -21.02
N SER A 107 6.39 1.80 -20.17
CA SER A 107 7.06 0.96 -19.16
C SER A 107 6.09 0.45 -18.11
N VAL A 108 5.17 1.29 -17.61
CA VAL A 108 4.14 0.83 -16.67
C VAL A 108 3.20 -0.17 -17.34
N ASN A 109 2.79 0.05 -18.60
CA ASN A 109 1.95 -0.89 -19.33
C ASN A 109 2.66 -2.24 -19.55
N LYS A 110 3.94 -2.24 -19.93
CA LYS A 110 4.75 -3.46 -20.07
C LYS A 110 4.87 -4.21 -18.74
N LEU A 111 5.12 -3.50 -17.64
CA LEU A 111 5.22 -4.08 -16.29
C LEU A 111 3.90 -4.74 -15.87
N ILE A 112 2.78 -4.02 -15.98
CA ILE A 112 1.46 -4.54 -15.62
C ILE A 112 1.06 -5.72 -16.51
N ASN A 113 1.30 -5.66 -17.82
CA ASN A 113 1.00 -6.78 -18.73
C ASN A 113 1.84 -8.02 -18.41
N ARG A 114 3.10 -7.84 -17.99
CA ARG A 114 3.96 -8.96 -17.57
C ARG A 114 3.44 -9.62 -16.30
N LEU A 115 3.10 -8.83 -15.27
CA LEU A 115 2.53 -9.37 -14.02
C LEU A 115 1.18 -10.06 -14.26
N LYS A 116 0.36 -9.53 -15.18
CA LYS A 116 -0.88 -10.18 -15.62
C LYS A 116 -0.61 -11.52 -16.30
N LYS A 117 0.35 -11.58 -17.23
CA LYS A 117 0.76 -12.83 -17.91
C LYS A 117 1.33 -13.88 -16.93
N LYS A 118 2.03 -13.44 -15.89
CA LYS A 118 2.51 -14.31 -14.79
C LYS A 118 1.39 -14.79 -13.86
N GLY A 119 0.15 -14.33 -14.04
CA GLY A 119 -0.98 -14.70 -13.17
C GLY A 119 -0.90 -14.11 -11.77
N VAL A 120 -0.07 -13.09 -11.54
CA VAL A 120 0.12 -12.45 -10.22
C VAL A 120 -0.98 -11.42 -9.95
N ILE A 121 -1.38 -10.68 -10.97
CA ILE A 121 -2.40 -9.62 -10.86
C ILE A 121 -3.54 -9.83 -11.86
N SER A 122 -4.70 -9.28 -11.52
CA SER A 122 -5.82 -9.10 -12.43
C SER A 122 -6.13 -7.61 -12.61
N VAL A 123 -6.47 -7.22 -13.83
CA VAL A 123 -6.85 -5.84 -14.18
C VAL A 123 -8.33 -5.85 -14.55
N HIS A 124 -9.11 -5.06 -13.84
CA HIS A 124 -10.56 -4.98 -13.97
C HIS A 124 -10.99 -3.62 -14.51
N PRO A 125 -11.89 -3.57 -15.50
CA PRO A 125 -12.43 -2.30 -15.97
C PRO A 125 -13.30 -1.65 -14.90
N THR A 126 -13.32 -0.32 -14.86
CA THR A 126 -14.20 0.47 -13.99
C THR A 126 -14.46 1.85 -14.60
N PHE A 127 -15.54 2.51 -14.20
CA PHE A 127 -15.75 3.94 -14.47
C PHE A 127 -15.40 4.82 -13.26
N ALA A 128 -15.02 4.21 -12.14
CA ALA A 128 -14.85 4.88 -10.87
C ALA A 128 -13.47 5.53 -10.68
N ASN A 129 -12.56 5.47 -11.66
CA ASN A 129 -11.27 6.17 -11.62
C ASN A 129 -10.82 6.68 -13.00
N THR A 130 -9.75 7.48 -13.01
CA THR A 130 -9.17 8.08 -14.23
C THR A 130 -8.62 7.06 -15.22
N ASP A 131 -8.09 5.95 -14.72
CA ASP A 131 -7.46 4.91 -15.53
C ASP A 131 -8.48 3.98 -16.21
N ARG A 132 -9.78 4.16 -15.88
CA ARG A 132 -10.89 3.27 -16.25
C ARG A 132 -10.63 1.79 -15.94
N SER A 133 -9.75 1.55 -14.99
CA SER A 133 -9.35 0.21 -14.57
C SER A 133 -8.67 0.23 -13.21
N PHE A 134 -8.76 -0.86 -12.47
CA PHE A 134 -8.00 -1.07 -11.24
C PHE A 134 -7.32 -2.44 -11.25
N ILE A 135 -6.33 -2.57 -10.38
CA ILE A 135 -5.45 -3.73 -10.27
C ILE A 135 -5.71 -4.39 -8.92
N THR A 136 -5.93 -5.70 -8.93
CA THR A 136 -6.00 -6.55 -7.74
C THR A 136 -5.02 -7.71 -7.85
N LEU A 137 -4.65 -8.29 -6.71
CA LEU A 137 -3.87 -9.53 -6.68
C LEU A 137 -4.76 -10.75 -6.95
N THR A 138 -4.24 -11.73 -7.68
CA THR A 138 -4.83 -13.07 -7.74
C THR A 138 -4.53 -13.84 -6.46
N SER A 139 -5.10 -15.04 -6.26
CA SER A 139 -4.74 -15.90 -5.12
C SER A 139 -3.23 -16.22 -5.07
N PHE A 140 -2.59 -16.33 -6.24
CA PHE A 140 -1.15 -16.49 -6.33
C PHE A 140 -0.43 -15.19 -5.92
N GLY A 141 -0.86 -14.04 -6.44
CA GLY A 141 -0.27 -12.75 -6.07
C GLY A 141 -0.43 -12.38 -4.60
N ILE A 142 -1.51 -12.80 -3.94
CA ILE A 142 -1.72 -12.60 -2.50
C ILE A 142 -0.63 -13.32 -1.71
N ARG A 143 -0.34 -14.59 -2.02
CA ARG A 143 0.71 -15.36 -1.35
C ARG A 143 2.10 -14.74 -1.56
N GLU A 144 2.38 -14.28 -2.78
CA GLU A 144 3.62 -13.56 -3.08
C GLU A 144 3.71 -12.26 -2.28
N ALA A 145 2.61 -11.51 -2.15
CA ALA A 145 2.57 -10.29 -1.34
C ALA A 145 2.75 -10.57 0.15
N GLU A 146 2.14 -11.63 0.68
CA GLU A 146 2.31 -12.06 2.08
C GLU A 146 3.76 -12.44 2.38
N LEU A 147 4.44 -13.10 1.43
CA LEU A 147 5.85 -13.41 1.53
C LEU A 147 6.71 -12.14 1.55
N LEU A 148 6.46 -11.21 0.62
CA LEU A 148 7.20 -9.94 0.53
C LEU A 148 6.98 -9.06 1.77
N LEU A 149 5.73 -8.95 2.22
CA LEU A 149 5.35 -8.10 3.36
C LEU A 149 5.54 -8.81 4.70
N ASN A 150 5.93 -10.10 4.71
CA ASN A 150 6.15 -10.90 5.91
C ASN A 150 4.98 -10.80 6.92
N ARG A 151 3.74 -10.81 6.40
CA ARG A 151 2.50 -10.75 7.18
C ARG A 151 1.33 -11.31 6.38
N GLU A 152 0.38 -11.93 7.06
CA GLU A 152 -0.88 -12.36 6.47
C GLU A 152 -1.71 -11.12 6.10
N LEU A 153 -2.26 -11.07 4.89
CA LEU A 153 -2.97 -9.88 4.40
C LEU A 153 -4.49 -10.01 4.53
N ASN A 154 -5.00 -11.20 4.87
CA ASN A 154 -6.43 -11.50 4.96
C ASN A 154 -7.22 -11.11 3.68
N LEU A 155 -6.55 -11.17 2.52
CA LEU A 155 -7.14 -10.81 1.24
C LEU A 155 -7.86 -11.99 0.59
N ARG A 156 -8.90 -11.67 -0.16
CA ARG A 156 -9.55 -12.59 -1.08
C ARG A 156 -9.40 -12.05 -2.49
N SER A 157 -9.18 -12.94 -3.45
CA SER A 157 -9.08 -12.61 -4.87
C SER A 157 -10.43 -12.26 -5.52
N ASP A 158 -11.50 -12.18 -4.73
CA ASP A 158 -12.86 -11.93 -5.18
C ASP A 158 -13.11 -10.43 -5.41
N VAL A 159 -13.29 -10.08 -6.69
CA VAL A 159 -13.45 -8.71 -7.18
C VAL A 159 -14.77 -8.10 -6.75
N SER A 160 -15.81 -8.91 -6.53
CA SER A 160 -17.15 -8.42 -6.14
C SER A 160 -17.15 -7.69 -4.79
N ARG A 161 -16.09 -7.88 -3.99
CA ARG A 161 -15.88 -7.24 -2.69
C ARG A 161 -15.22 -5.87 -2.79
N VAL A 162 -14.73 -5.48 -3.97
CA VAL A 162 -14.14 -4.16 -4.17
C VAL A 162 -15.24 -3.11 -4.20
N ASN A 163 -15.23 -2.20 -3.24
CA ASN A 163 -16.16 -1.06 -3.22
C ASN A 163 -15.67 0.02 -4.20
N GLU A 164 -16.10 -0.07 -5.46
CA GLU A 164 -15.72 0.88 -6.50
C GLU A 164 -16.08 2.34 -6.16
N ARG A 165 -17.09 2.59 -5.33
CA ARG A 165 -17.47 3.96 -4.92
C ARG A 165 -16.38 4.67 -4.13
N ASN A 166 -15.54 3.91 -3.42
CA ASN A 166 -14.44 4.43 -2.61
C ASN A 166 -13.10 4.40 -3.36
N LEU A 167 -13.05 3.89 -4.60
CA LEU A 167 -11.80 3.62 -5.28
C LEU A 167 -10.91 4.86 -5.44
N ILE A 168 -11.45 6.00 -5.87
CA ILE A 168 -10.69 7.25 -5.96
C ILE A 168 -10.19 7.71 -4.59
N HIS A 169 -10.98 7.53 -3.54
CA HIS A 169 -10.58 7.87 -2.18
C HIS A 169 -9.37 7.03 -1.75
N ASP A 170 -9.48 5.71 -1.89
CA ASP A 170 -8.44 4.77 -1.45
C ASP A 170 -7.15 4.94 -2.27
N LEU A 171 -7.27 5.15 -3.58
CA LEU A 171 -6.12 5.47 -4.44
C LEU A 171 -5.47 6.82 -4.08
N SER A 172 -6.26 7.80 -3.61
CA SER A 172 -5.71 9.09 -3.16
C SER A 172 -4.90 8.93 -1.87
N VAL A 173 -5.38 8.11 -0.92
CA VAL A 173 -4.63 7.76 0.30
C VAL A 173 -3.32 7.06 -0.08
N GLN A 174 -3.41 6.07 -0.97
CA GLN A 174 -2.26 5.35 -1.50
C GLN A 174 -1.22 6.29 -2.12
N LEU A 175 -1.63 7.25 -2.96
CA LEU A 175 -0.72 8.25 -3.53
C LEU A 175 0.05 9.04 -2.48
N ILE A 176 -0.63 9.46 -1.41
CA ILE A 176 0.01 10.25 -0.34
C ILE A 176 1.02 9.42 0.43
N VAL A 177 0.63 8.22 0.87
CA VAL A 177 1.52 7.33 1.63
C VAL A 177 2.76 6.98 0.79
N LEU A 178 2.57 6.62 -0.47
CA LEU A 178 3.67 6.30 -1.39
C LEU A 178 4.57 7.50 -1.69
N LYS A 179 4.00 8.71 -1.83
CA LYS A 179 4.78 9.94 -1.98
C LYS A 179 5.66 10.19 -0.76
N LEU A 180 5.11 10.04 0.45
CA LEU A 180 5.86 10.21 1.69
C LEU A 180 6.96 9.15 1.83
N ALA A 181 6.67 7.89 1.50
CA ALA A 181 7.64 6.79 1.50
C ALA A 181 8.80 7.07 0.54
N LYS A 182 8.48 7.42 -0.70
CA LYS A 182 9.45 7.75 -1.75
C LYS A 182 10.32 8.95 -1.39
N ALA A 183 9.74 9.97 -0.76
CA ALA A 183 10.46 11.13 -0.26
C ALA A 183 11.24 10.86 1.05
N LYS A 184 11.23 9.61 1.56
CA LYS A 184 11.84 9.21 2.84
C LYS A 184 11.37 10.05 4.03
N LYS A 185 10.13 10.56 3.99
CA LYS A 185 9.52 11.32 5.08
C LYS A 185 8.88 10.42 6.15
N ILE A 186 8.68 9.15 5.82
CA ILE A 186 8.12 8.16 6.74
C ILE A 186 9.03 6.94 6.82
N SER A 187 9.05 6.29 7.98
CA SER A 187 9.82 5.08 8.25
C SER A 187 8.97 3.80 8.22
N GLY A 188 7.64 3.94 8.23
CA GLY A 188 6.69 2.84 8.23
C GLY A 188 5.26 3.32 7.98
N PHE A 189 4.37 2.40 7.58
CA PHE A 189 2.94 2.70 7.47
C PHE A 189 2.05 1.47 7.65
N ALA A 190 0.80 1.70 8.06
CA ALA A 190 -0.29 0.74 8.08
C ALA A 190 -1.50 1.35 7.37
N THR A 191 -2.24 0.54 6.61
CA THR A 191 -3.44 0.98 5.89
C THR A 191 -4.70 0.86 6.76
N GLU A 192 -5.82 1.49 6.38
CA GLU A 192 -7.11 1.30 7.06
C GLU A 192 -7.45 -0.18 7.29
N ARG A 193 -7.14 -1.05 6.32
CA ARG A 193 -7.36 -2.49 6.44
C ARG A 193 -6.50 -3.12 7.51
N ASP A 194 -5.25 -2.71 7.62
CA ASP A 194 -4.34 -3.21 8.65
C ASP A 194 -4.83 -2.83 10.04
N LEU A 195 -5.35 -1.60 10.18
CA LEU A 195 -6.00 -1.12 11.39
C LEU A 195 -7.27 -1.94 11.68
N ALA A 196 -8.11 -2.20 10.69
CA ALA A 196 -9.35 -2.97 10.85
C ALA A 196 -9.10 -4.40 11.34
N ILE A 197 -8.07 -5.08 10.82
CA ILE A 197 -7.70 -6.44 11.24
C ILE A 197 -7.34 -6.48 12.73
N GLN A 198 -6.55 -5.52 13.21
CA GLN A 198 -6.16 -5.49 14.63
C GLN A 198 -7.32 -5.06 15.54
N LEU A 199 -8.14 -4.13 15.08
CA LEU A 199 -9.19 -3.50 15.91
C LEU A 199 -10.48 -4.32 15.97
N GLU A 200 -10.61 -5.42 15.20
CA GLU A 200 -11.74 -6.36 15.27
C GLU A 200 -12.00 -6.88 16.71
N HIS A 201 -10.95 -6.94 17.55
CA HIS A 201 -11.06 -7.38 18.94
C HIS A 201 -11.38 -6.28 19.97
N ARG A 202 -11.35 -4.98 19.60
CA ARG A 202 -11.45 -3.88 20.58
C ARG A 202 -12.88 -3.54 21.03
N GLY A 203 -13.93 -4.13 20.46
CA GLY A 203 -15.33 -4.03 20.94
C GLY A 203 -16.00 -2.64 20.88
N ASN A 204 -15.21 -1.55 20.84
CA ASN A 204 -15.60 -0.19 20.51
C ASN A 204 -15.24 0.10 19.07
N ASP A 205 -16.02 0.94 18.38
CA ASP A 205 -15.79 1.43 17.00
C ASP A 205 -14.76 2.57 17.03
N PRO A 206 -13.42 2.29 17.06
CA PRO A 206 -12.42 3.34 17.07
C PRO A 206 -12.51 4.03 15.72
N ARG A 207 -12.24 5.34 15.61
CA ARG A 207 -12.19 5.94 14.26
C ARG A 207 -11.04 5.27 13.51
N LEU A 208 -11.38 4.36 12.60
CA LEU A 208 -10.46 3.90 11.58
C LEU A 208 -10.10 5.10 10.71
N VAL A 209 -8.87 5.57 10.87
CA VAL A 209 -8.26 6.55 9.98
C VAL A 209 -7.86 5.85 8.69
N ASP A 210 -7.74 6.59 7.59
CA ASP A 210 -7.57 5.95 6.27
C ASP A 210 -6.17 5.33 6.08
N ALA A 211 -5.17 5.87 6.79
CA ALA A 211 -3.87 5.22 7.00
C ALA A 211 -3.17 5.77 8.25
N LEU A 212 -2.17 5.03 8.73
CA LEU A 212 -1.25 5.42 9.77
C LEU A 212 0.16 5.42 9.19
N VAL A 213 0.95 6.48 9.44
CA VAL A 213 2.35 6.56 9.02
C VAL A 213 3.23 6.95 10.20
N VAL A 214 4.51 6.58 10.17
CA VAL A 214 5.49 6.97 11.19
C VAL A 214 6.44 8.00 10.59
N ASP A 215 6.52 9.19 11.19
CA ASP A 215 7.44 10.23 10.75
C ASP A 215 8.89 9.73 10.88
N ALA A 216 9.68 9.90 9.81
CA ALA A 216 11.05 9.39 9.80
C ALA A 216 12.00 10.17 10.73
N ASN A 217 11.68 11.42 11.07
CA ASN A 217 12.55 12.28 11.88
C ASN A 217 12.18 12.20 13.36
N THR A 218 10.88 12.28 13.67
CA THR A 218 10.41 12.31 15.08
C THR A 218 10.05 10.93 15.61
N GLY A 219 9.80 9.95 14.73
CA GLY A 219 9.22 8.67 15.12
C GLY A 219 7.74 8.75 15.52
N SER A 220 7.12 9.93 15.43
CA SER A 220 5.73 10.14 15.81
C SER A 220 4.78 9.42 14.86
N LYS A 221 3.74 8.83 15.43
CA LYS A 221 2.66 8.20 14.65
C LYS A 221 1.67 9.26 14.17
N ILE A 222 1.39 9.28 12.87
CA ILE A 222 0.56 10.27 12.20
C ILE A 222 -0.58 9.57 11.47
N ALA A 223 -1.82 9.90 11.82
CA ALA A 223 -2.99 9.51 11.05
C ALA A 223 -3.09 10.31 9.74
N ILE A 224 -3.44 9.63 8.65
CA ILE A 224 -3.76 10.20 7.36
C ILE A 224 -5.27 10.12 7.16
N GLU A 225 -5.90 11.25 6.85
CA GLU A 225 -7.34 11.36 6.57
C GLU A 225 -7.55 12.06 5.22
N MET A 226 -8.32 11.44 4.34
CA MET A 226 -8.61 11.91 2.99
C MET A 226 -10.05 12.40 2.88
N GLU A 227 -10.21 13.71 2.77
CA GLU A 227 -11.53 14.32 2.68
C GLU A 227 -11.89 14.61 1.22
N ALA A 228 -12.65 13.69 0.63
CA ALA A 228 -13.07 13.76 -0.76
C ALA A 228 -14.46 14.39 -0.97
N SER A 229 -15.19 14.75 0.09
CA SER A 229 -16.53 15.33 -0.05
C SER A 229 -16.93 16.27 1.07
N ASN A 230 -17.95 17.07 0.79
CA ASN A 230 -18.54 18.01 1.75
C ASN A 230 -19.74 17.44 2.52
N SER A 231 -20.14 16.19 2.29
CA SER A 231 -21.36 15.63 2.90
C SER A 231 -21.32 15.69 4.42
N LYS A 232 -20.15 15.41 5.00
CA LYS A 232 -19.89 15.47 6.45
C LYS A 232 -19.97 16.88 7.05
N ASN A 233 -20.00 17.93 6.22
CA ASN A 233 -19.98 19.34 6.64
C ASN A 233 -21.34 20.05 6.46
N LYS A 234 -22.35 19.40 5.86
CA LYS A 234 -23.62 20.04 5.46
C LYS A 234 -24.74 19.97 6.52
N ASN A 235 -24.74 19.00 7.43
CA ASN A 235 -25.82 18.78 8.40
C ASN A 235 -25.33 19.04 9.85
N ASN A 236 -25.66 20.22 10.40
CA ASN A 236 -25.56 20.66 11.82
C ASN A 236 -24.25 20.40 12.62
N GLY A 237 -23.18 19.90 12.01
CA GLY A 237 -21.88 19.73 12.67
C GLY A 237 -21.76 18.50 13.57
N ASP A 238 -22.84 17.74 13.81
CA ASP A 238 -22.82 16.59 14.72
C ASP A 238 -21.93 15.44 14.25
N ILE A 239 -21.89 15.17 12.95
CA ILE A 239 -20.95 14.18 12.39
C ILE A 239 -19.51 14.62 12.66
N ARG A 240 -19.21 15.89 12.45
CA ARG A 240 -17.86 16.43 12.66
C ARG A 240 -17.48 16.45 14.14
N ARG A 241 -18.44 16.75 15.02
CA ARG A 241 -18.28 16.64 16.48
C ARG A 241 -17.88 15.23 16.87
N ARG A 242 -18.60 14.20 16.38
CA ARG A 242 -18.26 12.79 16.64
C ARG A 242 -16.87 12.42 16.13
N ILE A 243 -16.48 12.91 14.95
CA ILE A 243 -15.12 12.70 14.40
C ILE A 243 -14.07 13.31 15.33
N LEU A 244 -14.25 14.57 15.75
CA LEU A 244 -13.33 15.25 16.67
C LEU A 244 -13.25 14.55 18.02
N THR A 245 -14.36 14.04 18.55
CA THR A 245 -14.38 13.24 19.78
C THR A 245 -13.54 11.98 19.64
N LYS A 246 -13.69 11.22 18.53
CA LYS A 246 -12.88 10.03 18.31
C LYS A 246 -11.39 10.33 18.12
N TYR A 247 -11.04 11.46 17.49
CA TYR A 247 -9.63 11.90 17.42
C TYR A 247 -9.10 12.24 18.80
N LEU A 248 -9.88 12.95 19.61
CA LEU A 248 -9.48 13.33 20.95
C LEU A 248 -9.24 12.10 21.84
N GLU A 249 -10.12 11.09 21.78
CA GLU A 249 -9.95 9.83 22.51
C GLU A 249 -8.60 9.15 22.21
N GLU A 250 -8.19 9.14 20.94
CA GLU A 250 -6.88 8.59 20.54
C GLU A 250 -5.71 9.49 20.96
N LEU A 251 -5.86 10.81 20.89
CA LEU A 251 -4.81 11.78 21.24
C LEU A 251 -4.57 11.89 22.76
N GLU A 252 -5.60 11.67 23.58
CA GLU A 252 -5.50 11.69 25.06
C GLU A 252 -5.08 10.33 25.63
N SER A 253 -5.23 9.24 24.87
CA SER A 253 -4.88 7.90 25.32
C SER A 253 -3.37 7.66 25.33
N ASN A 254 -2.85 7.13 26.44
CA ASN A 254 -1.44 6.69 26.53
C ASN A 254 -1.12 5.57 25.52
N ASP A 255 -2.12 4.77 25.16
CA ASP A 255 -2.03 3.68 24.17
C ASP A 255 -2.72 4.06 22.85
N GLY A 256 -2.79 5.37 22.57
CA GLY A 256 -3.37 5.93 21.35
C GLY A 256 -2.64 5.50 20.08
N LEU A 257 -3.38 5.41 18.98
CA LEU A 257 -2.83 4.99 17.68
C LEU A 257 -1.92 6.04 17.03
N TYR A 258 -2.13 7.34 17.31
CA TYR A 258 -1.43 8.44 16.68
C TYR A 258 -1.37 9.69 17.56
N GLU A 259 -0.37 10.54 17.30
CA GLU A 259 -0.14 11.83 17.96
C GLU A 259 -0.63 13.02 17.10
N PHE A 260 -0.77 12.81 15.79
CA PHE A 260 -1.16 13.86 14.85
C PHE A 260 -2.16 13.33 13.83
N VAL A 261 -3.01 14.21 13.31
CA VAL A 261 -3.92 13.92 12.20
C VAL A 261 -3.60 14.85 11.03
N HIS A 262 -3.12 14.29 9.93
CA HIS A 262 -2.87 15.00 8.69
C HIS A 262 -4.05 14.84 7.73
N MET A 263 -4.78 15.93 7.51
CA MET A 263 -5.94 15.96 6.62
C MET A 263 -5.52 16.39 5.21
N TYR A 264 -5.84 15.55 4.23
CA TYR A 264 -5.62 15.77 2.81
C TYR A 264 -6.94 15.88 2.07
N SER A 265 -6.92 16.52 0.90
CA SER A 265 -8.06 16.58 0.00
C SER A 265 -7.58 16.86 -1.42
N HIS A 266 -8.41 16.59 -2.42
CA HIS A 266 -8.17 17.00 -3.80
C HIS A 266 -8.53 18.47 -4.06
N ARG A 267 -9.18 19.17 -3.11
CA ARG A 267 -9.45 20.61 -3.25
C ARG A 267 -9.20 21.34 -1.94
N GLN A 268 -8.44 22.42 -2.00
CA GLN A 268 -8.17 23.27 -0.85
C GLN A 268 -9.45 23.78 -0.18
N ARG A 269 -10.48 24.10 -0.98
CA ARG A 269 -11.78 24.58 -0.46
C ARG A 269 -12.42 23.60 0.54
N PHE A 270 -12.20 22.29 0.39
CA PHE A 270 -12.74 21.30 1.31
C PHE A 270 -12.01 21.33 2.65
N LEU A 271 -10.68 21.42 2.64
CA LEU A 271 -9.88 21.59 3.86
C LEU A 271 -10.29 22.86 4.62
N THR A 272 -10.40 24.00 3.93
CA THR A 272 -10.83 25.26 4.54
C THR A 272 -12.25 25.17 5.13
N GLN A 273 -13.16 24.42 4.51
CA GLN A 273 -14.51 24.24 5.04
C GLN A 273 -14.53 23.37 6.30
N ILE A 274 -13.63 22.39 6.40
CA ILE A 274 -13.47 21.55 7.58
C ILE A 274 -12.87 22.36 8.72
N GLU A 275 -11.81 23.12 8.45
CA GLU A 275 -11.21 24.03 9.42
C GLU A 275 -12.22 25.03 9.98
N LYS A 276 -13.04 25.64 9.10
CA LYS A 276 -14.17 26.50 9.52
C LYS A 276 -15.25 25.74 10.29
N ALA A 277 -15.47 24.46 10.02
CA ALA A 277 -16.41 23.65 10.79
C ALA A 277 -15.86 23.33 12.19
N HIS A 278 -14.57 23.02 12.31
CA HIS A 278 -13.91 22.82 13.61
C HIS A 278 -14.01 24.10 14.45
N THR A 279 -13.62 25.24 13.88
CA THR A 279 -13.68 26.55 14.54
C THR A 279 -15.09 26.85 15.07
N ARG A 280 -16.12 26.65 14.23
CA ARG A 280 -17.53 26.84 14.65
C ARG A 280 -17.97 25.90 15.78
N ILE A 281 -17.46 24.68 15.83
CA ILE A 281 -17.76 23.74 16.92
C ILE A 281 -17.10 24.19 18.21
N PHE A 282 -15.86 24.67 18.15
CA PHE A 282 -15.09 25.14 19.30
C PHE A 282 -15.65 26.45 19.87
N ASP A 283 -16.06 27.38 19.01
CA ASP A 283 -16.63 28.68 19.38
C ASP A 283 -18.10 28.59 19.84
N SER A 284 -18.76 27.45 19.63
CA SER A 284 -20.14 27.26 20.06
C SER A 284 -20.26 27.33 21.59
N ARG A 285 -21.27 28.04 22.10
CA ARG A 285 -21.60 28.05 23.54
C ARG A 285 -21.90 26.66 24.12
N SER A 286 -22.25 25.70 23.25
CA SER A 286 -22.45 24.28 23.57
C SER A 286 -21.32 23.38 23.04
N SER A 287 -20.10 23.92 22.95
CA SER A 287 -18.92 23.11 22.64
C SER A 287 -18.78 22.00 23.68
N PRO A 288 -18.60 20.73 23.27
CA PRO A 288 -18.44 19.60 24.18
C PRO A 288 -16.99 19.44 24.65
N PHE A 289 -16.08 20.31 24.17
CA PHE A 289 -14.65 20.21 24.37
C PHE A 289 -14.18 21.33 25.31
N SER A 290 -13.42 20.97 26.34
CA SER A 290 -12.74 21.93 27.22
C SER A 290 -11.66 22.72 26.46
N SER A 291 -11.21 23.85 27.02
CA SER A 291 -10.18 24.69 26.36
C SER A 291 -8.85 23.97 26.12
N SER A 292 -8.45 23.05 26.99
CA SER A 292 -7.25 22.21 26.81
C SER A 292 -7.44 21.22 25.66
N GLN A 293 -8.60 20.57 25.57
CA GLN A 293 -8.94 19.63 24.50
C GLN A 293 -9.01 20.31 23.13
N GLN A 294 -9.59 21.51 23.08
CA GLN A 294 -9.62 22.32 21.86
C GLN A 294 -8.20 22.66 21.40
N ARG A 295 -7.32 23.07 22.33
CA ARG A 295 -5.90 23.34 22.01
C ARG A 295 -5.20 22.09 21.50
N LEU A 296 -5.36 20.95 22.16
CA LEU A 296 -4.79 19.67 21.72
C LEU A 296 -5.24 19.32 20.29
N LEU A 297 -6.52 19.44 19.98
CA LEU A 297 -7.05 19.17 18.64
C LEU A 297 -6.51 20.15 17.58
N LEU A 298 -6.44 21.45 17.91
CA LEU A 298 -5.89 22.47 17.00
C LEU A 298 -4.40 22.26 16.72
N ASP A 299 -3.64 21.86 17.74
CA ASP A 299 -2.20 21.63 17.62
C ASP A 299 -1.89 20.31 16.92
N SER A 300 -2.76 19.30 17.05
CA SER A 300 -2.53 17.95 16.51
C SER A 300 -3.08 17.74 15.10
N ILE A 301 -4.13 18.48 14.69
CA ILE A 301 -4.72 18.37 13.36
C ILE A 301 -4.05 19.35 12.39
N LYS A 302 -3.46 18.84 11.30
CA LYS A 302 -2.80 19.64 10.26
C LYS A 302 -3.46 19.46 8.90
N PHE A 303 -3.83 20.58 8.25
CA PHE A 303 -4.39 20.59 6.90
C PHE A 303 -3.27 20.68 5.85
N LYS A 304 -3.19 19.71 4.93
CA LYS A 304 -2.10 19.58 3.95
C LYS A 304 -2.55 20.00 2.55
N SER A 305 -2.69 21.31 2.34
CA SER A 305 -3.18 21.89 1.07
C SER A 305 -2.20 21.75 -0.10
N SER A 306 -0.89 21.57 0.17
CA SER A 306 0.16 21.47 -0.87
C SER A 306 -0.03 20.28 -1.82
N GLU A 307 -0.78 19.27 -1.40
CA GLU A 307 -1.02 18.05 -2.19
C GLU A 307 -2.31 18.10 -3.01
N CYS A 308 -3.16 19.13 -2.83
CA CYS A 308 -4.47 19.17 -3.47
C CYS A 308 -4.40 19.08 -4.98
N SER A 309 -3.51 19.87 -5.62
CA SER A 309 -3.36 19.88 -7.08
C SER A 309 -2.91 18.52 -7.60
N LEU A 310 -1.96 17.86 -6.91
CA LEU A 310 -1.49 16.54 -7.30
C LEU A 310 -2.60 15.50 -7.26
N ILE A 311 -3.35 15.44 -6.15
CA ILE A 311 -4.46 14.48 -5.99
C ILE A 311 -5.54 14.77 -7.04
N TYR A 312 -5.89 16.04 -7.24
CA TYR A 312 -6.89 16.42 -8.25
C TYR A 312 -6.49 15.95 -9.64
N GLU A 313 -5.29 16.31 -10.09
CA GLU A 313 -4.82 15.97 -11.43
C GLU A 313 -4.76 14.46 -11.63
N LEU A 314 -4.22 13.72 -10.66
CA LEU A 314 -4.04 12.28 -10.86
C LEU A 314 -5.32 11.47 -10.69
N MET A 315 -6.24 11.86 -9.80
CA MET A 315 -7.39 11.02 -9.40
C MET A 315 -8.76 11.58 -9.78
N PHE A 316 -8.90 12.89 -9.99
CA PHE A 316 -10.20 13.55 -10.20
C PHE A 316 -10.34 14.27 -11.55
N ASN A 317 -9.24 14.52 -12.26
CA ASN A 317 -9.28 15.11 -13.60
C ASN A 317 -9.68 14.04 -14.64
N SER A 318 -10.98 13.96 -14.92
CA SER A 318 -11.54 12.99 -15.88
C SER A 318 -11.09 13.20 -17.33
N LYS A 319 -10.53 14.37 -17.65
CA LYS A 319 -9.97 14.68 -18.97
C LYS A 319 -8.51 14.24 -19.09
N ARG A 320 -7.85 13.90 -17.97
CA ARG A 320 -6.47 13.44 -17.97
C ARG A 320 -6.36 12.11 -18.70
N GLN A 321 -5.42 12.05 -19.63
CA GLN A 321 -4.96 10.78 -20.19
C GLN A 321 -3.66 10.38 -19.50
N LEU A 322 -3.39 9.07 -19.42
CA LEU A 322 -2.06 8.62 -19.03
C LEU A 322 -1.04 9.19 -20.03
N SER A 323 -0.15 10.05 -19.54
CA SER A 323 0.88 10.77 -20.29
C SER A 323 2.26 10.50 -19.68
N ASP A 324 3.32 10.80 -20.42
CA ASP A 324 4.72 10.57 -20.00
C ASP A 324 5.27 11.65 -19.06
N GLU A 325 4.41 12.37 -18.34
CA GLU A 325 4.72 13.57 -17.52
C GLU A 325 5.85 13.38 -16.47
N ASN A 326 6.26 12.15 -16.17
CA ASN A 326 7.41 11.86 -15.28
C ASN A 326 8.35 10.78 -15.81
N GLY A 327 8.22 10.38 -17.07
CA GLY A 327 9.27 9.63 -17.72
C GLY A 327 10.41 10.61 -17.94
N ALA A 328 11.38 10.67 -17.02
CA ALA A 328 12.68 11.24 -17.36
C ALA A 328 13.04 10.63 -18.71
N ALA A 329 13.06 11.45 -19.75
CA ALA A 329 13.44 11.03 -21.09
C ALA A 329 14.70 10.20 -20.88
N THR A 330 14.65 8.90 -21.20
CA THR A 330 15.78 8.00 -20.99
C THR A 330 16.99 8.73 -21.55
N ASN A 331 17.89 9.21 -20.67
CA ASN A 331 18.91 10.14 -21.12
C ASN A 331 19.73 9.37 -22.14
N LYS A 332 19.61 9.74 -23.43
CA LYS A 332 20.12 8.97 -24.56
C LYS A 332 21.60 8.64 -24.34
N MET A 333 22.32 9.58 -23.73
CA MET A 333 23.72 9.43 -23.35
C MET A 333 23.95 8.32 -22.32
N ASN A 334 23.17 8.28 -21.24
CA ASN A 334 23.28 7.23 -20.21
C ASN A 334 22.93 5.84 -20.76
N TYR A 335 21.96 5.78 -21.68
CA TYR A 335 21.63 4.53 -22.37
C TYR A 335 22.77 4.05 -23.27
N ILE A 336 23.41 4.96 -24.03
CA ILE A 336 24.55 4.66 -24.89
C ILE A 336 25.78 4.24 -24.05
N GLU A 337 26.04 4.89 -22.93
CA GLU A 337 27.12 4.52 -22.00
C GLU A 337 26.95 3.10 -21.45
N GLN A 338 25.76 2.75 -20.98
CA GLN A 338 25.47 1.39 -20.49
C GLN A 338 25.56 0.33 -21.59
N LEU A 339 25.19 0.68 -22.83
CA LEU A 339 25.37 -0.21 -23.98
C LEU A 339 26.86 -0.46 -24.25
N ALA A 340 27.70 0.58 -24.22
CA ALA A 340 29.14 0.45 -24.42
C ALA A 340 29.82 -0.40 -23.34
N GLU A 341 29.39 -0.26 -22.08
CA GLU A 341 29.87 -1.11 -20.98
C GLU A 341 29.49 -2.58 -21.19
N LEU A 342 28.25 -2.87 -21.57
CA LEU A 342 27.78 -4.23 -21.86
C LEU A 342 28.49 -4.85 -23.06
N GLU A 343 28.77 -4.07 -24.11
CA GLU A 343 29.54 -4.53 -25.28
C GLU A 343 30.98 -4.87 -24.93
N LYS A 344 31.63 -4.03 -24.10
CA LYS A 344 32.97 -4.28 -23.59
C LYS A 344 33.01 -5.53 -22.71
N LEU A 345 32.01 -5.69 -21.84
CA LEU A 345 31.91 -6.84 -20.95
C LEU A 345 31.70 -8.14 -21.73
N ALA A 346 30.77 -8.15 -22.71
CA ALA A 346 30.52 -9.32 -23.56
C ALA A 346 31.76 -9.75 -24.34
N LYS A 347 32.53 -8.79 -24.89
CA LYS A 347 33.81 -9.05 -25.57
C LYS A 347 34.85 -9.69 -24.66
N ASN A 348 34.89 -9.28 -23.40
CA ASN A 348 35.94 -9.70 -22.46
C ASN A 348 35.63 -11.05 -21.79
N THR A 349 34.36 -11.39 -21.57
CA THR A 349 33.99 -12.57 -20.78
C THR A 349 33.57 -13.78 -21.62
N GLN A 350 33.15 -13.59 -22.88
CA GLN A 350 32.54 -14.65 -23.71
C GLN A 350 31.39 -15.40 -22.99
N ASP A 351 30.73 -14.74 -22.03
CA ASP A 351 29.66 -15.32 -21.23
C ASP A 351 28.33 -15.21 -21.99
N ARG A 352 27.71 -16.36 -22.24
CA ARG A 352 26.43 -16.49 -22.93
C ARG A 352 25.28 -15.74 -22.25
N VAL A 353 25.32 -15.59 -20.92
CA VAL A 353 24.32 -14.80 -20.16
C VAL A 353 24.47 -13.31 -20.46
N ILE A 354 25.72 -12.84 -20.60
CA ILE A 354 26.03 -11.44 -20.91
C ILE A 354 25.66 -11.12 -22.36
N GLU A 355 25.84 -12.05 -23.30
CA GLU A 355 25.38 -11.90 -24.68
C GLU A 355 23.85 -11.81 -24.80
N ILE A 356 23.11 -12.70 -24.12
CA ILE A 356 21.63 -12.63 -24.09
C ILE A 356 21.17 -11.28 -23.54
N ARG A 357 21.86 -10.79 -22.52
CA ARG A 357 21.58 -9.51 -21.91
C ARG A 357 21.87 -8.33 -22.84
N LEU A 358 23.00 -8.35 -23.54
CA LEU A 358 23.36 -7.35 -24.54
C LEU A 358 22.32 -7.29 -25.66
N ASN A 359 21.86 -8.45 -26.14
CA ASN A 359 20.83 -8.53 -27.17
C ASN A 359 19.50 -7.95 -26.67
N GLY A 360 19.06 -8.34 -25.47
CA GLY A 360 17.85 -7.76 -24.86
C GLY A 360 17.96 -6.26 -24.60
N PHE A 361 19.18 -5.76 -24.30
CA PHE A 361 19.45 -4.34 -24.18
C PHE A 361 19.27 -3.66 -25.54
N ARG A 362 19.93 -4.14 -26.61
CA ARG A 362 19.80 -3.60 -27.98
C ARG A 362 18.36 -3.58 -28.49
N ASP A 363 17.60 -4.65 -28.27
CA ASP A 363 16.19 -4.75 -28.66
C ASP A 363 15.34 -3.67 -27.96
N ALA A 364 15.63 -3.40 -26.68
CA ALA A 364 15.00 -2.30 -25.95
C ALA A 364 15.38 -0.93 -26.55
N GLY A 365 16.63 -0.76 -27.01
CA GLY A 365 17.11 0.48 -27.61
C GLY A 365 16.45 0.80 -28.94
N LYS A 366 16.23 -0.22 -29.78
CA LYS A 366 15.47 -0.11 -31.03
C LYS A 366 14.00 0.20 -30.77
N ALA A 367 13.38 -0.50 -29.82
CA ALA A 367 11.99 -0.26 -29.44
C ALA A 367 11.77 1.16 -28.88
N LEU A 368 12.80 1.74 -28.26
CA LEU A 368 12.79 3.11 -27.71
C LEU A 368 13.21 4.18 -28.74
N GLY A 369 13.57 3.82 -29.97
CA GLY A 369 14.07 4.76 -31.00
C GLY A 369 15.42 5.40 -30.64
N ILE A 370 16.19 4.78 -29.73
CA ILE A 370 17.51 5.25 -29.31
C ILE A 370 18.60 4.73 -30.24
N LEU A 371 18.43 3.48 -30.72
CA LEU A 371 19.27 2.79 -31.69
C LEU A 371 18.49 2.62 -33.00
N GLU A 372 19.20 2.64 -34.13
CA GLU A 372 18.64 2.31 -35.45
C GLU A 372 18.35 0.81 -35.62
#